data_AF-A0A349PWT5-F1
#
_entry.id   AF-A0A349PWT5-F1
#
_cell.length_a   1.000
_cell.length_b   1.000
_cell.length_c   1.000
_cell.angle_alpha   90.00
_cell.angle_beta   90.00
_cell.angle_gamma   90.00
#
_symmetry.space_group_name_H-M   'P 1'
#
loop_
_entity.id
_entity.type
_entity.pdbx_description
1 polymer ?
#
loop_
_entity_poly.entity_id
_entity_poly.type
_entity_poly.pdbx_seq_one_letter_code
_entity_poly.pdbx_strand_id
1 'polypeptide(L)'
;DGFVTITRASGSLTLPSRFMLVCAMNPCRCGWYGHPSGRCHCTKQQVEKYVEKISGPMLDRMDLHVNVPSVEFEAMRRREKAESSADVKARVNAARDIQKQRFSGTNITCNAQMTPAMVGEFCTLDAAGEKLLKGAFERLGLTARSHDRLLRVARTIADLDGS
;
A
#
# COMPACT_ATOMS: atom_id res chain seq x y z
N ASP A 1 12.17 -7.44 7.99
CA ASP A 1 13.48 -8.15 7.96
C ASP A 1 13.91 -8.51 6.56
N GLY A 2 12.98 -8.93 5.67
CA GLY A 2 13.32 -9.12 4.26
C GLY A 2 14.20 -10.34 4.02
N PHE A 3 14.15 -11.29 4.96
CA PHE A 3 14.76 -12.60 4.87
C PHE A 3 13.74 -13.64 5.29
N VAL A 4 13.91 -14.87 4.82
CA VAL A 4 13.16 -16.04 5.25
C VAL A 4 14.15 -17.11 5.67
N THR A 5 13.94 -17.71 6.83
CA THR A 5 14.75 -18.82 7.33
C THR A 5 13.98 -20.12 7.21
N ILE A 6 14.57 -21.11 6.56
CA ILE A 6 14.00 -22.43 6.34
C ILE A 6 14.82 -23.43 7.13
N THR A 7 14.20 -24.02 8.16
CA THR A 7 14.80 -25.08 8.99
C THR A 7 14.25 -26.44 8.60
N ARG A 8 15.16 -27.40 8.34
CA ARG A 8 14.87 -28.80 8.01
C ARG A 8 15.84 -29.71 8.78
N ALA A 9 15.59 -31.02 8.73
CA ALA A 9 16.44 -32.00 9.43
C ALA A 9 17.92 -31.92 9.02
N SER A 10 18.20 -31.55 7.77
CA SER A 10 19.55 -31.41 7.22
C SER A 10 20.23 -30.07 7.54
N GLY A 11 19.55 -29.13 8.21
CA GLY A 11 20.12 -27.82 8.57
C GLY A 11 19.16 -26.65 8.41
N SER A 12 19.70 -25.44 8.58
CA SER A 12 18.98 -24.18 8.49
C SER A 12 19.61 -23.27 7.43
N LEU A 13 18.76 -22.65 6.59
CA LEU A 13 19.19 -21.72 5.55
C LEU A 13 18.38 -20.42 5.62
N THR A 14 19.05 -19.28 5.49
CA THR A 14 18.41 -17.96 5.42
C THR A 14 18.57 -17.35 4.03
N LEU A 15 17.46 -16.97 3.40
CA LEU A 15 17.39 -16.45 2.04
C LEU A 15 16.81 -15.03 2.02
N PRO A 16 17.26 -14.15 1.10
CA PRO A 16 16.65 -12.84 0.93
C PRO A 16 15.20 -12.97 0.40
N SER A 17 14.30 -12.15 0.92
CA SER A 17 12.87 -12.11 0.58
C SER A 17 12.33 -10.68 0.54
N ARG A 18 13.14 -9.73 0.06
CA ARG A 18 12.72 -8.32 -0.13
C ARG A 18 12.08 -8.14 -1.50
N PHE A 19 10.76 -7.98 -1.51
CA PHE A 19 9.99 -7.71 -2.72
C PHE A 19 8.78 -6.83 -2.39
N MET A 20 8.19 -6.22 -3.43
CA MET A 20 6.89 -5.57 -3.33
C MET A 20 5.81 -6.61 -3.61
N LEU A 21 4.91 -6.81 -2.66
CA LEU A 21 3.75 -7.69 -2.84
C LEU A 21 2.58 -6.89 -3.39
N VAL A 22 2.06 -7.32 -4.54
CA VAL A 22 0.83 -6.79 -5.13
C VAL A 22 -0.16 -7.94 -5.26
N CYS A 23 -1.33 -7.79 -4.65
CA CYS A 23 -2.38 -8.79 -4.64
C CYS A 23 -3.68 -8.20 -5.16
N ALA A 24 -4.51 -9.03 -5.77
CA ALA A 24 -5.88 -8.70 -6.13
C ALA A 24 -6.81 -9.81 -5.64
N MET A 25 -8.01 -9.43 -5.20
CA MET A 25 -9.05 -10.37 -4.80
C MET A 25 -10.42 -9.83 -5.20
N ASN A 26 -11.39 -10.72 -5.38
CA ASN A 26 -12.78 -10.32 -5.54
C ASN A 26 -13.34 -9.78 -4.21
N PRO A 27 -14.33 -8.86 -4.24
CA PRO A 27 -14.92 -8.33 -3.02
C PRO A 27 -15.81 -9.35 -2.29
N CYS A 28 -16.27 -10.39 -2.98
CA CYS A 28 -17.03 -11.52 -2.43
C CYS A 28 -16.90 -12.74 -3.36
N ARG A 29 -17.51 -13.87 -2.98
CA ARG A 29 -17.48 -15.10 -3.81
C ARG A 29 -18.04 -14.91 -5.22
N CYS A 30 -19.12 -14.13 -5.39
CA CYS A 30 -19.72 -13.90 -6.70
C CYS A 30 -19.07 -12.75 -7.49
N GLY A 31 -18.18 -11.96 -6.86
CA GLY A 31 -17.45 -10.87 -7.50
C GLY A 31 -18.20 -9.54 -7.62
N TRP A 32 -19.49 -9.46 -7.28
CA TRP A 32 -20.33 -8.28 -7.53
C TRP A 32 -20.60 -7.40 -6.30
N TYR A 33 -20.04 -7.71 -5.13
CA TYR A 33 -20.32 -6.94 -3.92
C TYR A 33 -19.86 -5.49 -4.06
N GLY A 34 -20.77 -4.54 -3.82
CA GLY A 34 -20.54 -3.10 -4.03
C GLY A 34 -20.70 -2.63 -5.49
N HIS A 35 -21.01 -3.53 -6.43
CA HIS A 35 -21.19 -3.17 -7.84
C HIS A 35 -22.54 -2.45 -8.08
N PRO A 36 -22.59 -1.35 -8.85
CA PRO A 36 -23.81 -0.56 -9.08
C PRO A 36 -24.97 -1.35 -9.71
N SER A 37 -24.67 -2.37 -10.52
CA SER A 37 -25.69 -3.19 -11.21
C SER A 37 -26.55 -4.07 -10.30
N GLY A 38 -26.28 -4.14 -8.99
CA GLY A 38 -27.06 -4.96 -8.05
C GLY A 38 -26.98 -6.48 -8.28
N ARG A 39 -26.01 -6.97 -9.06
CA ARG A 39 -25.87 -8.40 -9.41
C ARG A 39 -25.39 -9.28 -8.27
N CYS A 40 -24.99 -8.68 -7.14
CA CYS A 40 -24.54 -9.42 -5.98
C CYS A 40 -25.70 -10.13 -5.30
N HIS A 41 -25.63 -11.45 -5.25
CA HIS A 41 -26.56 -12.29 -4.49
C HIS A 41 -25.96 -12.78 -3.17
N CYS A 42 -24.76 -12.32 -2.79
CA CYS A 42 -24.15 -12.67 -1.51
C CYS A 42 -24.74 -11.85 -0.37
N THR A 43 -25.04 -12.49 0.76
CA THR A 43 -25.40 -11.79 2.00
C THR A 43 -24.18 -11.09 2.61
N LYS A 44 -24.38 -10.10 3.48
CA LYS A 44 -23.29 -9.43 4.21
C LYS A 44 -22.40 -10.44 4.95
N GLN A 45 -23.00 -11.40 5.65
CA GLN A 45 -22.28 -12.45 6.35
C GLN A 45 -21.43 -13.33 5.42
N GLN A 46 -21.91 -13.60 4.19
CA GLN A 46 -21.13 -14.35 3.20
C GLN A 46 -19.94 -13.55 2.66
N VAL A 47 -20.08 -12.23 2.56
CA VAL A 47 -19.03 -11.31 2.13
C VAL A 47 -17.95 -11.22 3.21
N GLU A 48 -18.35 -10.96 4.46
CA GLU A 48 -17.45 -10.92 5.62
C GLU A 48 -16.64 -12.21 5.73
N LYS A 49 -17.32 -13.37 5.70
CA LYS A 49 -16.67 -14.69 5.72
C LYS A 49 -15.74 -14.95 4.53
N TYR A 50 -15.97 -14.30 3.39
CA TYR A 50 -15.07 -14.40 2.24
C TYR A 50 -13.79 -13.60 2.45
N VAL A 51 -13.89 -12.38 2.99
CA VAL A 51 -12.75 -11.52 3.30
C VAL A 51 -11.91 -12.08 4.46
N GLU A 52 -12.57 -12.66 5.47
CA GLU A 52 -11.94 -13.31 6.63
C GLU A 52 -11.01 -14.49 6.28
N LYS A 53 -11.07 -15.01 5.04
CA LYS A 53 -10.09 -16.00 4.55
C LYS A 53 -8.67 -15.45 4.54
N ILE A 54 -8.51 -14.13 4.50
CA ILE A 54 -7.23 -13.46 4.64
C ILE A 54 -7.08 -13.08 6.11
N SER A 55 -5.99 -13.56 6.73
CA SER A 55 -5.78 -13.31 8.15
C SER A 55 -5.60 -11.82 8.44
N GLY A 56 -6.19 -11.35 9.54
CA GLY A 56 -6.03 -9.97 10.02
C GLY A 56 -4.56 -9.53 10.12
N PRO A 57 -3.64 -10.35 10.68
CA PRO A 57 -2.21 -10.01 10.70
C PRO A 57 -1.54 -9.90 9.34
N MET A 58 -2.07 -10.54 8.28
CA MET A 58 -1.59 -10.35 6.91
C MET A 58 -2.12 -9.05 6.32
N LEU A 59 -3.41 -8.76 6.52
CA LEU A 59 -4.02 -7.50 6.09
C LEU A 59 -3.38 -6.29 6.77
N ASP A 60 -3.05 -6.41 8.07
CA ASP A 60 -2.31 -5.43 8.84
C ASP A 60 -0.87 -5.22 8.33
N ARG A 61 -0.36 -6.04 7.41
CA ARG A 61 0.95 -5.85 6.76
C ARG A 61 0.86 -5.28 5.34
N MET A 62 -0.34 -5.03 4.83
CA MET A 62 -0.53 -4.41 3.52
C MET A 62 -0.57 -2.89 3.68
N ASP A 63 0.29 -2.19 2.94
CA ASP A 63 0.42 -0.74 3.08
C ASP A 63 -0.77 0.03 2.49
N LEU A 64 -1.35 -0.49 1.41
CA LEU A 64 -2.45 0.12 0.69
C LEU A 64 -3.54 -0.91 0.41
N HIS A 65 -4.78 -0.55 0.71
CA HIS A 65 -5.98 -1.29 0.29
C HIS A 65 -6.75 -0.38 -0.66
N VAL A 66 -6.84 -0.77 -1.93
CA VAL A 66 -7.52 0.02 -2.96
C VAL A 66 -8.71 -0.76 -3.46
N ASN A 67 -9.91 -0.20 -3.31
CA ASN A 67 -11.10 -0.75 -3.94
C ASN A 67 -11.17 -0.24 -5.39
N VAL A 68 -11.07 -1.16 -6.35
CA VAL A 68 -11.12 -0.83 -7.78
C VAL A 68 -12.52 -1.16 -8.28
N PRO A 69 -13.35 -0.14 -8.59
CA PRO A 69 -14.67 -0.40 -9.15
C PRO A 69 -14.56 -0.99 -10.55
N SER A 70 -15.62 -1.66 -10.98
CA SER A 70 -15.79 -2.07 -12.38
C SER A 70 -15.70 -0.87 -13.31
N VAL A 71 -15.07 -1.08 -14.46
CA VAL A 71 -15.05 -0.08 -15.53
C VAL A 71 -16.41 -0.11 -16.25
N GLU A 72 -17.11 1.03 -16.26
CA GLU A 72 -18.36 1.17 -17.01
C GLU A 72 -18.12 1.06 -18.52
N PHE A 73 -19.10 0.54 -19.26
CA PHE A 73 -18.99 0.37 -20.71
C PHE A 73 -18.70 1.69 -21.44
N GLU A 74 -19.26 2.79 -20.96
CA GLU A 74 -19.01 4.13 -21.51
C GLU A 74 -17.56 4.59 -21.29
N ALA A 75 -16.96 4.25 -20.14
CA ALA A 75 -15.55 4.52 -19.87
C ALA A 75 -14.64 3.68 -20.80
N MET A 76 -15.01 2.44 -21.11
CA MET A 76 -14.30 1.62 -22.11
C MET A 76 -14.42 2.17 -23.54
N ARG A 77 -15.49 2.92 -23.86
CA ARG A 77 -15.70 3.56 -25.16
C ARG A 77 -15.13 4.97 -25.27
N ARG A 78 -14.59 5.54 -24.18
CA ARG A 78 -13.92 6.84 -24.25
C ARG A 78 -12.78 6.78 -25.25
N ARG A 79 -12.79 7.72 -26.19
CA ARG A 79 -11.72 7.94 -27.17
C ARG A 79 -10.63 8.87 -26.65
N GLU A 80 -10.80 9.38 -25.42
CA GLU A 80 -9.76 10.17 -24.75
C GLU A 80 -8.50 9.31 -24.60
N LYS A 81 -7.36 9.87 -24.98
CA LYS A 81 -6.09 9.20 -24.82
C LYS A 81 -5.79 9.11 -23.33
N ALA A 82 -5.86 7.91 -22.77
CA ALA A 82 -5.43 7.67 -21.41
C ALA A 82 -3.94 8.03 -21.23
N GLU A 83 -3.57 8.41 -20.01
CA GLU A 83 -2.16 8.57 -19.64
C GLU A 83 -1.39 7.28 -20.00
N SER A 84 -0.25 7.42 -20.66
CA SER A 84 0.52 6.25 -21.09
C SER A 84 1.32 5.69 -19.91
N SER A 85 1.63 4.40 -19.95
CA SER A 85 2.55 3.81 -18.96
C SER A 85 3.94 4.46 -18.99
N ALA A 86 4.34 5.08 -20.11
CA ALA A 86 5.58 5.83 -20.21
C ALA A 86 5.53 7.13 -19.37
N ASP A 87 4.41 7.85 -19.40
CA ASP A 87 4.21 9.07 -18.60
C ASP A 87 4.17 8.73 -17.10
N VAL A 88 3.43 7.66 -16.72
CA VAL A 88 3.41 7.16 -15.34
C VAL A 88 4.81 6.76 -14.88
N LYS A 89 5.58 6.04 -15.73
CA LYS A 89 6.95 5.64 -15.43
C LYS A 89 7.86 6.85 -15.20
N ALA A 90 7.72 7.90 -16.00
CA ALA A 90 8.50 9.13 -15.82
C ALA A 90 8.22 9.77 -14.46
N ARG A 91 6.95 9.90 -14.06
CA ARG A 91 6.55 10.43 -12.74
C ARG A 91 7.08 9.56 -11.60
N VAL A 92 6.94 8.24 -11.70
CA VAL A 92 7.47 7.31 -10.68
C VAL A 92 8.99 7.42 -10.57
N ASN A 93 9.71 7.51 -11.69
CA ASN A 93 11.16 7.64 -11.67
C ASN A 93 11.62 8.96 -11.02
N ALA A 94 10.95 10.07 -11.31
CA ALA A 94 11.26 11.35 -10.67
C ALA A 94 11.13 11.26 -9.14
N ALA A 95 10.05 10.66 -8.63
CA ALA A 95 9.88 10.41 -7.20
C ALA A 95 10.98 9.48 -6.63
N ARG A 96 11.39 8.46 -7.40
CA ARG A 96 12.50 7.57 -7.00
C ARG A 96 13.84 8.29 -6.94
N ASP A 97 14.08 9.25 -7.83
CA ASP A 97 15.33 10.01 -7.82
C ASP A 97 15.42 10.94 -6.61
N ILE A 98 14.30 11.55 -6.20
CA ILE A 98 14.21 12.26 -4.91
C ILE A 98 14.57 11.32 -3.74
N GLN A 99 14.04 10.10 -3.74
CA GLN A 99 14.34 9.12 -2.70
C GLN A 99 15.83 8.71 -2.71
N LYS A 100 16.42 8.46 -3.88
CA LYS A 100 17.86 8.15 -3.99
C LYS A 100 18.72 9.28 -3.42
N GLN A 101 18.36 10.52 -3.70
CA GLN A 101 19.08 11.67 -3.15
C GLN A 101 18.94 11.75 -1.64
N ARG A 102 17.71 11.60 -1.11
CA ARG A 102 17.43 11.58 0.34
C ARG A 102 18.24 10.52 1.07
N PHE A 103 18.36 9.32 0.48
CA PHE A 103 19.03 8.18 1.11
C PHE A 103 20.48 8.00 0.67
N SER A 104 21.08 9.00 0.03
CA SER A 104 22.48 8.97 -0.36
C SER A 104 23.39 8.65 0.83
N GLY A 105 24.34 7.75 0.64
CA GLY A 105 25.21 7.26 1.71
C GLY A 105 24.61 6.16 2.59
N THR A 106 23.39 5.70 2.31
CA THR A 106 22.76 4.55 3.00
C THR A 106 22.56 3.36 2.05
N ASN A 107 22.23 2.20 2.61
CA ASN A 107 21.85 1.00 1.84
C ASN A 107 20.36 0.99 1.44
N ILE A 108 19.62 2.08 1.72
CA ILE A 108 18.20 2.19 1.46
C ILE A 108 17.97 2.88 0.12
N THR A 109 17.06 2.32 -0.65
CA THR A 109 16.76 2.80 -2.01
C THR A 109 15.40 3.46 -2.13
N CYS A 110 14.56 3.36 -1.08
CA CYS A 110 13.20 3.91 -1.10
C CYS A 110 12.54 4.05 0.27
N ASN A 111 11.45 4.84 0.30
CA ASN A 111 10.68 5.12 1.52
C ASN A 111 10.17 3.86 2.22
N ALA A 112 9.77 2.82 1.47
CA ALA A 112 9.29 1.57 2.04
C ALA A 112 10.34 0.86 2.91
N GLN A 113 11.63 1.12 2.67
CA GLN A 113 12.75 0.49 3.38
C GLN A 113 13.24 1.30 4.59
N MET A 114 12.65 2.48 4.89
CA MET A 114 13.01 3.28 6.05
C MET A 114 12.96 2.45 7.35
N THR A 115 13.90 2.69 8.26
CA THR A 115 13.81 2.22 9.64
C THR A 115 12.87 3.15 10.44
N PRO A 116 12.38 2.75 11.63
CA PRO A 116 11.59 3.65 12.47
C PRO A 116 12.29 4.98 12.78
N ALA A 117 13.60 4.96 13.02
CA ALA A 117 14.39 6.18 13.22
C ALA A 117 14.37 7.10 11.99
N MET A 118 14.53 6.53 10.80
CA MET A 118 14.48 7.30 9.54
C MET A 118 13.09 7.84 9.22
N VAL A 119 12.02 7.17 9.67
CA VAL A 119 10.66 7.73 9.56
C VAL A 119 10.55 9.01 10.38
N GLY A 120 11.09 9.01 11.61
CA GLY A 120 11.12 10.22 12.45
C GLY A 120 11.94 11.36 11.86
N GLU A 121 13.01 11.05 11.11
CA GLU A 121 13.88 12.03 10.47
C GLU A 121 13.31 12.59 9.17
N PHE A 122 12.80 11.73 8.27
CA PHE A 122 12.45 12.13 6.90
C PHE A 122 10.96 12.37 6.68
N CYS A 123 10.11 11.97 7.64
CA CYS A 123 8.66 12.13 7.57
C CYS A 123 8.14 13.09 8.65
N THR A 124 8.91 14.11 8.99
CA THR A 124 8.48 15.17 9.91
C THR A 124 7.24 15.86 9.37
N LEU A 125 6.22 15.99 10.21
CA LEU A 125 4.98 16.67 9.88
C LEU A 125 5.01 18.11 10.39
N ASP A 126 4.28 18.99 9.73
CA ASP A 126 3.94 20.29 10.30
C ASP A 126 2.79 20.15 11.31
N ALA A 127 2.46 21.26 12.00
CA ALA A 127 1.42 21.26 13.02
C ALA A 127 0.04 20.82 12.48
N ALA A 128 -0.25 21.12 11.21
CA ALA A 128 -1.50 20.70 10.56
C ALA A 128 -1.51 19.18 10.32
N GLY A 129 -0.42 18.63 9.81
CA GLY A 129 -0.23 17.19 9.60
C GLY A 129 -0.26 16.40 10.90
N GLU A 130 0.39 16.87 11.96
CA GLU A 130 0.34 16.23 13.28
C GLU A 130 -1.08 16.18 13.84
N LYS A 131 -1.83 17.29 13.74
CA LYS A 131 -3.23 17.36 14.18
C LYS A 131 -4.11 16.39 13.40
N LEU A 132 -3.92 16.30 12.08
CA LEU A 132 -4.65 15.37 11.23
C LEU A 132 -4.36 13.92 11.60
N LEU A 133 -3.07 13.57 11.76
CA LEU A 133 -2.64 12.23 12.10
C LEU A 133 -3.16 11.80 13.48
N LYS A 134 -3.10 12.70 14.47
CA LYS A 134 -3.67 12.46 15.80
C LYS A 134 -5.17 12.16 15.73
N GLY A 135 -5.94 12.97 15.00
CA GLY A 135 -7.37 12.74 14.83
C GLY A 135 -7.69 11.41 14.13
N ALA A 136 -6.87 11.00 13.16
CA ALA A 136 -7.00 9.70 12.51
C ALA A 136 -6.71 8.54 13.49
N PHE A 137 -5.67 8.68 14.33
CA PHE A 137 -5.32 7.70 15.36
C PHE A 137 -6.46 7.45 16.34
N GLU A 138 -7.04 8.51 16.88
CA GLU A 138 -8.12 8.44 17.86
C GLU A 138 -9.41 7.87 17.25
N ARG A 139 -9.76 8.27 16.02
CA ARG A 139 -11.01 7.85 15.37
C ARG A 139 -10.97 6.44 14.81
N LEU A 140 -9.81 6.01 14.28
CA LEU A 140 -9.69 4.72 13.57
C LEU A 140 -9.01 3.63 14.42
N GLY A 141 -8.58 3.95 15.65
CA GLY A 141 -7.91 2.99 16.53
C GLY A 141 -6.58 2.49 15.97
N LEU A 142 -5.82 3.37 15.31
CA LEU A 142 -4.58 3.00 14.64
C LEU A 142 -3.48 2.59 15.64
N THR A 143 -2.62 1.68 15.20
CA THR A 143 -1.47 1.21 15.99
C THR A 143 -0.19 1.97 15.62
N ALA A 144 0.84 1.93 16.46
CA ALA A 144 2.16 2.49 16.13
C ALA A 144 2.74 1.90 14.82
N ARG A 145 2.39 0.66 14.44
CA ARG A 145 2.75 0.10 13.13
C ARG A 145 2.03 0.81 11.98
N SER A 146 0.76 1.16 12.18
CA SER A 146 -0.04 1.90 11.21
C SER A 146 0.50 3.32 11.02
N HIS A 147 1.03 3.94 12.09
CA HIS A 147 1.69 5.25 12.05
C HIS A 147 2.80 5.29 11.00
N ASP A 148 3.82 4.44 11.17
CA ASP A 148 5.01 4.47 10.33
C ASP A 148 4.69 4.15 8.86
N ARG A 149 3.74 3.24 8.64
CA ARG A 149 3.22 2.94 7.30
C ARG A 149 2.60 4.19 6.66
N LEU A 150 1.69 4.85 7.37
CA LEU A 150 0.99 6.02 6.86
C LEU A 150 1.99 7.12 6.48
N LEU A 151 3.00 7.35 7.33
CA LEU A 151 4.05 8.32 7.04
C LEU A 151 4.88 7.96 5.80
N ARG A 152 5.26 6.69 5.61
CA ARG A 152 5.99 6.26 4.40
C ARG A 152 5.17 6.43 3.13
N VAL A 153 3.87 6.11 3.20
CA VAL A 153 2.94 6.30 2.08
C VAL A 153 2.77 7.79 1.79
N ALA A 154 2.49 8.60 2.80
CA ALA A 154 2.36 10.05 2.67
C ALA A 154 3.63 10.68 2.07
N ARG A 155 4.81 10.27 2.54
CA ARG A 155 6.09 10.74 1.99
C ARG A 155 6.27 10.34 0.53
N THR A 156 5.79 9.16 0.13
CA THR A 156 5.85 8.73 -1.26
C THR A 156 4.90 9.53 -2.15
N ILE A 157 3.74 9.93 -1.63
CA ILE A 157 2.82 10.85 -2.33
C ILE A 157 3.47 12.22 -2.48
N ALA A 158 4.05 12.78 -1.43
CA ALA A 158 4.79 14.03 -1.49
C ALA A 158 5.93 13.99 -2.52
N ASP A 159 6.68 12.89 -2.59
CA ASP A 159 7.73 12.69 -3.60
C ASP A 159 7.17 12.64 -5.04
N LEU A 160 5.96 12.10 -5.24
CA LEU A 160 5.28 12.09 -6.54
C LEU A 160 4.80 13.48 -6.96
N ASP A 161 4.44 14.31 -5.98
CA ASP A 161 4.00 15.70 -6.18
C ASP A 161 5.18 16.70 -6.25
N GLY A 162 6.38 16.28 -5.86
CA GLY A 162 7.58 17.12 -5.83
C GLY A 162 7.62 18.11 -4.66
N SER A 163 6.94 17.78 -3.55
CA SER A 163 6.83 18.60 -2.33
C SER A 163 7.59 18.04 -1.14
#